data_AF-A0A2E5I7H3-F1
#
_entry.id   AF-A0A2E5I7H3-F1
#
_cell.length_a   1.000
_cell.length_b   1.000
_cell.length_c   1.000
_cell.angle_alpha   90.00
_cell.angle_beta   90.00
_cell.angle_gamma   90.00
#
_symmetry.space_group_name_H-M   'P 1'
#
loop_
_entity.id
_entity.type
_entity.pdbx_description
1 polymer ?
#
loop_
_entity_poly.entity_id
_entity_poly.type
_entity_poly.pdbx_seq_one_letter_code
_entity_poly.pdbx_strand_id
1 'polypeptide(L)'
;MKGIGGEVLVKGDGLFSHYWRREKETAEVFHDGWFMTGDLAVEEDGYYRLLGRISEDIIKSGGHKISVLEIEETLRTHEKVRDVCVVAVDDSVWGETFT
;
A
#
# COMPACT_ATOMS: atom_id res chain seq x y z
N MET A 1 2.74 -22.30 11.98
CA MET A 1 4.02 -21.97 11.31
C MET A 1 4.44 -20.61 11.84
N LYS A 2 5.37 -20.55 12.80
CA LYS A 2 5.94 -19.27 13.26
C LYS A 2 6.90 -18.77 12.17
N GLY A 3 6.76 -17.53 11.73
CA GLY A 3 7.71 -16.87 10.82
C GLY A 3 7.36 -16.80 9.32
N ILE A 4 6.19 -17.27 8.87
CA ILE A 4 5.72 -17.03 7.49
C ILE A 4 4.83 -15.79 7.48
N GLY A 5 5.26 -14.75 6.76
CA GLY A 5 4.49 -13.51 6.61
C GLY A 5 3.20 -13.74 5.81
N GLY A 6 2.14 -13.04 6.19
CA GLY A 6 0.83 -13.07 5.52
C GLY A 6 0.17 -11.69 5.51
N GLU A 7 -0.84 -11.54 4.67
CA GLU A 7 -1.61 -10.28 4.60
C GLU A 7 -2.42 -10.07 5.88
N VAL A 8 -2.44 -8.83 6.37
CA VAL A 8 -3.32 -8.41 7.45
C VAL A 8 -4.74 -8.24 6.92
N LEU A 9 -5.66 -9.04 7.45
CA LEU A 9 -7.09 -8.90 7.18
C LEU A 9 -7.78 -8.26 8.39
N VAL A 10 -8.70 -7.34 8.15
CA VAL A 10 -9.44 -6.64 9.21
C VAL A 10 -10.93 -6.91 9.07
N LYS A 11 -11.62 -7.11 10.19
CA LYS A 11 -13.09 -7.23 10.26
C LYS A 11 -13.59 -6.57 11.54
N GLY A 12 -14.59 -5.71 11.43
CA GLY A 12 -15.21 -5.04 12.57
C GLY A 12 -15.96 -3.78 12.20
N ASP A 13 -16.71 -3.25 13.16
CA ASP A 13 -17.67 -2.15 12.95
C ASP A 13 -17.01 -0.81 12.57
N GLY A 14 -15.70 -0.66 12.81
CA GLY A 14 -14.94 0.54 12.47
C GLY A 14 -14.43 0.60 11.02
N LEU A 15 -14.71 -0.43 10.21
CA LEU A 15 -14.32 -0.43 8.80
C LEU A 15 -15.17 0.55 7.99
N PHE A 16 -14.55 1.14 6.97
CA PHE A 16 -15.29 1.88 5.95
C PHE A 16 -16.20 0.93 5.14
N SER A 17 -17.25 1.48 4.53
CA SER A 17 -18.25 0.68 3.82
C SER A 17 -17.83 0.28 2.41
N HIS A 18 -17.26 1.21 1.64
CA HIS A 18 -16.80 1.00 0.28
C HIS A 18 -15.92 2.16 -0.20
N TYR A 19 -15.17 1.94 -1.28
CA TYR A 19 -14.53 3.04 -1.99
C TYR A 19 -15.59 3.85 -2.77
N TRP A 20 -15.47 5.17 -2.75
CA TRP A 20 -16.43 6.06 -3.41
C TRP A 20 -16.37 5.87 -4.93
N ARG A 21 -17.51 5.51 -5.54
CA ARG A 21 -17.66 5.26 -6.99
C ARG A 21 -16.69 4.21 -7.57
N ARG A 22 -16.27 3.25 -6.76
CA ARG A 22 -15.33 2.18 -7.11
C ARG A 22 -15.85 0.82 -6.64
N GLU A 23 -16.99 0.41 -7.20
CA GLU A 23 -17.70 -0.81 -6.79
C GLU A 23 -16.89 -2.08 -7.08
N LYS A 24 -16.20 -2.11 -8.22
CA LYS A 24 -15.37 -3.25 -8.62
C LYS A 24 -14.20 -3.45 -7.66
N GLU A 25 -13.44 -2.40 -7.39
CA GLU A 25 -12.29 -2.42 -6.48
C GLU A 25 -12.73 -2.71 -5.04
N THR A 26 -13.92 -2.23 -4.64
CA THR A 26 -14.50 -2.59 -3.34
C THR A 26 -14.77 -4.09 -3.27
N ALA A 27 -15.40 -4.68 -4.30
CA ALA A 27 -15.68 -6.12 -4.31
C ALA A 27 -14.41 -6.99 -4.36
N GLU A 28 -13.32 -6.47 -4.92
CA GLU A 28 -12.02 -7.17 -5.00
C GLU A 28 -11.28 -7.21 -3.65
N VAL A 29 -11.47 -6.23 -2.76
CA VAL A 29 -10.76 -6.17 -1.47
C VAL A 29 -11.59 -6.66 -0.27
N PHE A 30 -12.88 -6.95 -0.49
CA PHE A 30 -13.77 -7.45 0.55
C PHE A 30 -14.20 -8.89 0.27
N HIS A 31 -13.86 -9.81 1.19
CA HIS A 31 -14.26 -11.22 1.11
C HIS A 31 -14.86 -11.68 2.44
N ASP A 32 -16.10 -12.15 2.44
CA ASP A 32 -16.81 -12.66 3.63
C ASP A 32 -16.78 -11.71 4.85
N GLY A 33 -16.82 -10.40 4.56
CA GLY A 33 -16.76 -9.32 5.54
C GLY A 33 -15.36 -9.03 6.10
N TRP A 34 -14.32 -9.65 5.55
CA TRP A 34 -12.93 -9.28 5.80
C TRP A 34 -12.46 -8.30 4.74
N PHE A 35 -11.74 -7.26 5.20
CA PHE A 35 -11.06 -6.30 4.36
C PHE A 35 -9.58 -6.68 4.20
N MET A 36 -9.14 -6.80 2.96
CA MET A 36 -7.75 -7.00 2.56
C MET A 36 -7.00 -5.66 2.59
N THR A 37 -6.10 -5.49 3.57
CA THR A 37 -5.41 -4.21 3.78
C THR A 37 -4.28 -3.96 2.79
N GLY A 38 -3.76 -5.01 2.17
CA GLY A 38 -2.52 -5.02 1.39
C GLY A 38 -1.25 -4.87 2.24
N ASP A 39 -1.34 -4.88 3.57
CA ASP A 39 -0.18 -4.83 4.47
C ASP A 39 0.27 -6.25 4.83
N LEU A 40 1.57 -6.53 4.70
CA LEU A 40 2.18 -7.81 5.07
C LEU A 40 2.63 -7.76 6.53
N ALA A 41 2.34 -8.80 7.31
CA ALA A 41 2.78 -8.91 8.69
C ALA A 41 3.21 -10.33 9.05
N VAL A 42 4.02 -10.45 10.09
CA VAL A 42 4.36 -11.71 10.75
C VAL A 42 3.93 -11.66 12.21
N GLU A 43 3.38 -12.77 12.71
CA GLU A 43 3.11 -12.95 14.13
C GLU A 43 4.40 -13.40 14.84
N GLU A 44 4.79 -12.63 15.85
CA GLU A 44 5.97 -12.84 16.68
C GLU A 44 5.56 -12.61 18.14
N ASP A 45 5.50 -13.71 18.91
CA ASP A 45 5.27 -13.72 20.36
C ASP A 45 4.01 -12.96 20.83
N GLY A 46 2.90 -13.17 20.12
CA GLY A 46 1.60 -12.55 20.42
C GLY A 46 1.42 -11.14 19.87
N TYR A 47 2.43 -10.62 19.16
CA TYR A 47 2.40 -9.32 18.50
C TYR A 47 2.53 -9.49 16.99
N TYR A 48 1.99 -8.53 16.24
CA TYR A 48 2.17 -8.47 14.79
C TYR A 48 3.21 -7.43 14.43
N ARG A 49 4.25 -7.85 13.70
CA ARG A 49 5.24 -6.95 13.11
C ARG A 49 4.92 -6.75 11.63
N LEU A 50 4.70 -5.49 11.24
CA LEU A 50 4.48 -5.14 9.83
C LEU A 50 5.79 -5.26 9.06
N LEU A 51 5.74 -5.92 7.90
CA LEU A 51 6.86 -6.18 7.00
C LEU A 51 6.89 -5.24 5.79
N GLY A 52 5.77 -4.60 5.47
CA GLY A 52 5.64 -3.75 4.29
C GLY A 52 4.26 -3.87 3.66
N ARG A 53 4.13 -3.46 2.40
CA ARG A 53 2.92 -3.67 1.59
C ARG A 53 3.17 -4.74 0.53
N ILE A 54 2.09 -5.41 0.13
CA ILE A 54 2.11 -6.43 -0.92
C ILE A 54 2.34 -5.80 -2.30
N SER A 55 1.83 -4.58 -2.51
CA SER A 55 2.20 -3.77 -3.67
C SER A 55 3.18 -2.68 -3.26
N GLU A 56 4.22 -2.47 -4.06
CA GLU A 56 5.27 -1.46 -3.84
C GLU A 56 4.90 -0.07 -4.36
N ASP A 57 3.61 0.16 -4.66
CA ASP A 57 3.16 1.39 -5.31
C ASP A 57 2.99 2.58 -4.35
N ILE A 58 3.40 2.46 -3.09
CA ILE A 58 3.20 3.49 -2.07
C ILE A 58 4.51 3.82 -1.35
N ILE A 59 4.94 5.07 -1.48
CA ILE A 59 6.04 5.66 -0.71
C ILE A 59 5.48 6.37 0.52
N LYS A 60 6.09 6.17 1.68
CA LYS A 60 5.74 6.79 2.97
C LYS A 60 6.71 7.93 3.28
N SER A 61 6.44 9.11 2.71
CA SER A 61 7.28 10.29 2.93
C SER A 61 6.62 11.26 3.90
N GLY A 62 7.25 11.53 5.04
CA GLY A 62 6.79 12.58 5.96
C GLY A 62 5.41 12.40 6.58
N GLY A 63 4.96 11.15 6.71
CA GLY A 63 3.60 10.83 7.17
C GLY A 63 2.53 10.85 6.06
N HIS A 64 2.92 11.13 4.82
CA HIS A 64 2.05 11.01 3.66
C HIS A 64 2.22 9.65 2.97
N LYS A 65 1.12 9.09 2.45
CA LYS A 65 1.13 7.92 1.57
C LYS A 65 1.05 8.44 0.14
N ILE A 66 2.11 8.26 -0.63
CA ILE A 66 2.26 8.80 -1.98
C ILE A 66 2.19 7.63 -2.97
N SER A 67 1.33 7.73 -3.98
CA SER A 67 1.19 6.71 -5.02
C SER A 67 2.29 6.86 -6.08
N VAL A 68 3.16 5.85 -6.18
CA VAL A 68 4.17 5.70 -7.25
C VAL A 68 3.49 5.73 -8.61
N LEU A 69 2.42 4.96 -8.77
CA LEU A 69 1.69 4.85 -10.03
C LEU A 69 1.13 6.21 -10.47
N GLU A 70 0.62 7.01 -9.54
CA GLU A 70 0.10 8.35 -9.84
C GLU A 70 1.19 9.28 -10.37
N ILE A 71 2.38 9.26 -9.76
CA ILE A 71 3.54 10.06 -10.22
C ILE A 71 3.96 9.60 -11.61
N GLU A 72 4.12 8.29 -11.80
CA GLU A 72 4.53 7.72 -13.08
C GLU A 72 3.52 8.02 -14.20
N GLU A 73 2.22 7.79 -13.97
CA GLU A 73 1.17 8.11 -14.95
C GLU A 73 1.17 9.59 -15.30
N THR A 74 1.34 10.46 -14.31
CA THR A 74 1.44 11.91 -14.53
C THR A 74 2.64 12.25 -15.39
N LEU A 75 3.82 11.71 -15.10
CA LEU A 75 5.05 11.97 -15.86
C LEU A 75 4.97 11.41 -17.29
N ARG A 76 4.33 10.26 -17.50
CA ARG A 76 4.10 9.67 -18.83
C ARG A 76 3.22 10.53 -19.73
N THR A 77 2.42 11.45 -19.18
CA THR A 77 1.63 12.39 -20.02
C THR A 77 2.49 13.41 -20.75
N HIS A 78 3.74 13.62 -20.35
CA HIS A 78 4.61 14.62 -20.93
C HIS A 78 5.26 14.11 -22.23
N GLU A 79 5.08 14.80 -23.36
CA GLU A 79 5.49 14.35 -24.70
C GLU A 79 6.97 13.96 -24.85
N LYS A 80 7.85 14.55 -24.03
CA LYS A 80 9.29 14.23 -24.03
C LYS A 80 9.68 13.02 -23.18
N VAL A 81 8.74 12.44 -22.44
CA VAL A 81 8.97 11.27 -21.57
C VAL A 81 8.49 10.04 -22.31
N ARG A 82 9.44 9.18 -22.71
CA ARG A 82 9.11 7.89 -23.35
C ARG A 82 8.66 6.86 -22.34
N ASP A 83 9.28 6.84 -21.17
CA ASP A 83 8.99 5.94 -20.06
C ASP A 83 9.53 6.52 -18.74
N VAL A 84 9.03 6.01 -17.61
CA VAL A 84 9.40 6.47 -16.26
C VAL A 84 9.19 5.34 -15.25
N CYS A 85 10.08 5.31 -14.26
CA CYS A 85 9.98 4.48 -13.07
C CYS A 85 10.30 5.37 -11.86
N VAL A 86 9.48 5.30 -10.82
CA VAL A 86 9.71 6.02 -9.56
C VAL A 86 10.05 5.01 -8.48
N VAL A 87 11.14 5.24 -7.76
CA VAL A 87 11.64 4.32 -6.72
C VAL A 87 11.81 5.03 -5.38
N ALA A 88 11.50 4.31 -4.30
CA ALA A 88 11.71 4.80 -2.94
C ALA A 88 13.19 4.85 -2.58
N VAL A 89 13.59 5.87 -1.82
CA VAL A 89 14.95 6.07 -1.30
C VAL A 89 14.88 6.40 0.18
N ASP A 90 15.61 5.65 1.03
CA ASP A 90 15.65 5.91 2.46
C ASP A 90 16.12 7.34 2.78
N ASP A 91 15.43 8.00 3.70
CA ASP A 91 15.76 9.36 4.15
C ASP A 91 15.61 9.52 5.67
N SER A 92 16.62 10.15 6.28
CA SER A 92 16.70 10.30 7.74
C SER A 92 15.65 11.23 8.36
N VAL A 93 15.03 12.11 7.58
CA VAL A 93 14.04 13.09 8.04
C VAL A 93 12.63 12.62 7.68
N TRP A 94 12.45 12.12 6.47
CA TRP A 94 11.15 11.82 5.89
C TRP A 94 10.76 10.35 5.96
N GLY A 95 11.66 9.48 6.43
CA GLY A 95 11.52 8.03 6.33
C GLY A 95 11.89 7.56 4.93
N GLU A 96 11.09 7.94 3.95
CA GLU A 96 11.34 7.68 2.52
C GLU A 96 11.23 8.96 1.70
N THR A 97 12.05 9.06 0.66
CA THR A 97 11.94 10.01 -0.46
C THR A 97 11.88 9.22 -1.77
N PHE A 98 11.94 9.87 -2.93
CA PHE A 98 11.88 9.18 -4.22
C PHE A 98 12.66 9.90 -5.31
N THR A 99 13.09 9.11 -6.31
CA THR A 99 13.78 9.57 -7.53
C THR A 99 13.16 8.95 -8.78
#